data_AF-A0A645HFM1-F1
#
_entry.id   AF-A0A645HFM1-F1
#
_cell.length_a   1.000
_cell.length_b   1.000
_cell.length_c   1.000
_cell.angle_alpha   90.00
_cell.angle_beta   90.00
_cell.angle_gamma   90.00
#
_symmetry.space_group_name_H-M   'P 1'
#
loop_
_entity.id
_entity.type
_entity.pdbx_description
1 polymer ?
#
loop_
_entity_poly.entity_id
_entity_poly.type
_entity_poly.pdbx_seq_one_letter_code
_entity_poly.pdbx_strand_id
1 'polypeptide(L)'
;MTIVWDNEPINSTELSKTCAEILGWKKSTTFNMIKKLVQKEIIKNEDATVTSIVSKEHIRKKQSEEVVETNFNGSLPSFLTAFLDEKKLDRKEIEEIIKIIEEAEK
;
A
#
# COMPACT_ATOMS: atom_id res chain seq x y z
N MET A 1 6.85 5.24 4.18
CA MET A 1 8.03 4.37 4.13
C MET A 1 7.57 2.93 4.02
N THR A 2 8.31 2.11 3.29
CA THR A 2 7.95 0.75 2.92
C THR A 2 9.16 -0.14 3.19
N ILE A 3 9.42 -0.43 4.47
CA ILE A 3 10.72 -0.94 4.99
C ILE A 3 11.30 -2.08 4.16
N VAL A 4 10.48 -3.06 3.73
CA VAL A 4 10.97 -4.18 2.90
C VAL A 4 11.45 -3.69 1.53
N TRP A 5 10.63 -2.92 0.80
CA TRP A 5 10.99 -2.37 -0.51
C TRP A 5 12.17 -1.39 -0.45
N ASP A 6 12.35 -0.71 0.67
CA ASP A 6 13.40 0.28 0.83
C ASP A 6 14.77 -0.38 1.15
N ASN A 7 14.78 -1.66 1.56
CA ASN A 7 16.00 -2.36 1.99
C ASN A 7 16.23 -3.70 1.27
N GLU A 8 15.33 -4.13 0.39
CA GLU A 8 15.47 -5.41 -0.31
C GLU A 8 16.65 -5.42 -1.30
N PRO A 9 17.31 -6.58 -1.50
CA PRO A 9 17.19 -7.81 -0.72
C PRO A 9 17.81 -7.66 0.69
N ILE A 10 17.12 -8.14 1.72
CA ILE A 10 17.60 -8.02 3.12
C ILE A 10 17.49 -9.33 3.89
N ASN A 11 18.46 -9.63 4.74
CA ASN A 11 18.36 -10.78 5.64
C ASN A 11 17.22 -10.57 6.67
N SER A 12 16.41 -11.59 6.93
CA SER A 12 15.28 -11.55 7.86
C SER A 12 15.66 -11.17 9.30
N THR A 13 16.89 -11.45 9.73
CA THR A 13 17.41 -11.01 11.03
C THR A 13 17.78 -9.53 11.00
N GLU A 14 18.37 -9.04 9.92
CA GLU A 14 18.66 -7.61 9.74
C GLU A 14 17.38 -6.79 9.62
N LEU A 15 16.41 -7.26 8.84
CA LEU A 15 15.08 -6.68 8.76
C LEU A 15 14.41 -6.61 10.14
N SER A 16 14.60 -7.62 10.99
CA SER A 16 14.14 -7.57 12.37
C SER A 16 14.81 -6.49 13.21
N LYS A 17 16.07 -6.16 12.97
CA LYS A 17 16.77 -5.05 13.65
C LYS A 17 16.25 -3.71 13.14
N THR A 18 16.14 -3.55 11.83
CA THR A 18 15.56 -2.36 11.19
C THR A 18 14.14 -2.09 11.70
N CYS A 19 13.28 -3.12 11.81
CA CYS A 19 11.95 -2.97 12.40
C CYS A 19 11.97 -2.66 13.90
N ALA A 20 12.97 -3.14 14.65
CA ALA A 20 13.12 -2.77 16.06
C ALA A 20 13.51 -1.29 16.22
N GLU A 21 14.41 -0.80 15.37
CA GLU A 21 14.87 0.59 15.39
C GLU A 21 13.80 1.58 14.91
N ILE A 22 13.13 1.29 13.81
CA ILE A 22 12.16 2.20 13.18
C ILE A 22 10.78 2.10 13.83
N LEU A 23 10.34 0.89 14.19
CA LEU A 23 8.97 0.63 14.65
C LEU A 23 8.87 0.18 16.12
N GLY A 24 10.01 -0.04 16.80
CA GLY A 24 10.00 -0.57 18.17
C GLY A 24 9.53 -2.03 18.27
N TRP A 25 9.54 -2.77 17.16
CA TRP A 25 8.99 -4.14 17.15
C TRP A 25 9.92 -5.15 17.83
N LYS A 26 9.31 -6.07 18.59
CA LYS A 26 10.00 -7.28 19.04
C LYS A 26 10.28 -8.19 17.84
N LYS A 27 11.35 -8.97 17.92
CA LYS A 27 11.73 -9.95 16.88
C LYS A 27 10.55 -10.83 16.45
N SER A 28 9.80 -11.39 17.41
CA SER A 28 8.63 -12.24 17.10
C SER A 28 7.56 -11.52 16.26
N THR A 29 7.33 -10.23 16.50
CA THR A 29 6.40 -9.41 15.72
C THR A 29 6.84 -9.30 14.26
N THR A 30 8.13 -9.04 14.03
CA THR A 30 8.65 -8.94 12.65
C THR A 30 8.55 -10.27 11.92
N PHE A 31 8.94 -11.40 12.54
CA PHE A 31 8.84 -12.71 11.92
C PHE A 31 7.38 -13.14 11.65
N ASN A 32 6.45 -12.82 12.56
CA ASN A 32 5.02 -13.03 12.32
C ASN A 32 4.52 -12.19 11.13
N MET A 33 4.98 -10.95 11.00
CA MET A 33 4.62 -10.09 9.88
C MET A 33 5.20 -10.61 8.56
N ILE A 34 6.48 -11.01 8.53
CA ILE A 34 7.10 -11.66 7.36
C ILE A 34 6.26 -12.85 6.93
N LYS A 35 5.89 -13.74 7.85
CA LYS A 35 5.04 -14.92 7.55
C LYS A 35 3.69 -14.51 6.94
N LYS A 36 3.01 -13.49 7.50
CA LYS A 36 1.73 -12.99 6.96
C LYS A 36 1.89 -12.42 5.55
N LEU A 37 2.97 -11.67 5.29
CA LEU A 37 3.22 -11.07 3.98
C LEU A 37 3.62 -12.11 2.93
N VAL A 38 4.33 -13.18 3.33
CA VAL A 38 4.59 -14.36 2.48
C VAL A 38 3.29 -15.09 2.14
N GLN A 39 2.41 -15.31 3.13
CA GLN A 39 1.10 -15.94 2.90
C GLN A 39 0.20 -15.12 1.96
N LYS A 40 0.37 -13.80 1.94
CA LYS A 40 -0.32 -12.89 1.02
C LYS A 40 0.37 -12.75 -0.33
N GLU A 41 1.45 -13.50 -0.57
CA GLU A 41 2.27 -13.46 -1.80
C GLU A 41 2.83 -12.05 -2.11
N ILE A 42 3.04 -11.22 -1.09
CA ILE A 42 3.55 -9.85 -1.25
C ILE A 42 5.08 -9.86 -1.28
N ILE A 43 5.68 -10.71 -0.45
CA ILE A 43 7.13 -10.88 -0.31
C ILE A 43 7.45 -12.37 -0.29
N LYS A 44 8.69 -12.73 -0.60
CA LYS A 44 9.25 -14.06 -0.37
C LYS A 44 10.37 -13.99 0.65
N ASN A 45 10.59 -15.09 1.35
CA ASN A 45 11.71 -15.28 2.26
C ASN A 45 12.37 -16.62 1.94
N GLU A 46 13.49 -16.58 1.23
CA GLU A 46 14.25 -17.75 0.76
C GLU A 46 15.66 -17.67 1.35
N ASP A 47 16.15 -18.75 1.96
CA ASP A 47 17.47 -18.78 2.62
C ASP A 47 17.70 -17.59 3.57
N ALA A 48 16.66 -17.25 4.34
CA ALA A 48 16.60 -16.11 5.25
C ALA A 48 16.74 -14.72 4.57
N THR A 49 16.64 -14.64 3.24
CA THR A 49 16.67 -13.40 2.45
C THR A 49 15.26 -13.01 2.03
N VAL A 50 14.84 -11.81 2.43
CA VAL A 50 13.52 -11.25 2.14
C VAL A 50 13.60 -10.35 0.92
N THR A 51 12.69 -10.59 -0.04
CA THR A 51 12.51 -9.79 -1.26
C THR A 51 11.02 -9.62 -1.56
N SER A 52 10.65 -8.55 -2.24
CA SER A 52 9.30 -8.29 -2.71
C SER A 52 9.02 -9.14 -3.95
N ILE A 53 7.83 -9.73 -3.99
CA ILE A 53 7.29 -10.41 -5.18
C ILE A 53 6.48 -9.39 -6.01
N VAL A 54 5.90 -8.41 -5.32
CA VAL A 54 4.96 -7.45 -5.89
C VAL A 54 5.51 -6.04 -5.72
N SER A 55 5.43 -5.23 -6.78
CA SER A 55 5.88 -3.85 -6.72
C SER A 55 5.03 -3.04 -5.74
N LYS A 56 5.65 -2.05 -5.10
CA LYS A 56 4.98 -1.11 -4.19
C LYS A 56 3.78 -0.43 -4.84
N GLU A 57 3.91 -0.04 -6.10
CA GLU A 57 2.83 0.61 -6.87
C GLU A 57 1.65 -0.33 -7.12
N HIS A 58 1.89 -1.62 -7.36
CA HIS A 58 0.83 -2.60 -7.52
C HIS A 58 0.05 -2.83 -6.21
N ILE A 59 0.73 -2.90 -5.06
CA ILE A 59 0.05 -3.00 -3.77
C ILE A 59 -0.76 -1.74 -3.47
N ARG A 60 -0.22 -0.55 -3.76
CA ARG A 60 -0.97 0.71 -3.57
C ARG A 60 -2.23 0.74 -4.42
N LYS A 61 -2.14 0.36 -5.70
CA LYS A 61 -3.29 0.28 -6.60
C LYS A 61 -4.34 -0.70 -6.11
N LYS A 62 -3.93 -1.92 -5.74
CA LYS A 62 -4.83 -2.95 -5.21
C LYS A 62 -5.51 -2.53 -3.91
N GLN A 63 -4.76 -1.88 -3.00
CA GLN A 63 -5.33 -1.34 -1.75
C GLN A 63 -6.32 -0.22 -2.01
N SER A 64 -6.06 0.69 -2.96
CA SER A 64 -7.02 1.74 -3.32
C SER A 64 -8.29 1.17 -3.95
N GLU A 65 -8.16 0.14 -4.81
CA GLU A 65 -9.31 -0.56 -5.39
C GLU A 65 -10.11 -1.29 -4.30
N GLU A 66 -9.44 -1.99 -3.39
CA GLU A 66 -10.07 -2.72 -2.28
C GLU A 66 -10.83 -1.78 -1.32
N VAL A 67 -10.36 -0.55 -1.12
CA VAL A 67 -11.10 0.46 -0.34
C VAL A 67 -12.40 0.84 -1.04
N VAL A 68 -12.38 1.09 -2.35
CA VAL A 68 -13.59 1.45 -3.12
C VAL A 68 -14.56 0.27 -3.15
N GLU A 69 -14.06 -0.94 -3.42
CA GLU A 69 -14.86 -2.17 -3.46
C GLU A 69 -15.50 -2.49 -2.12
N THR A 70 -14.73 -2.46 -1.03
CA THR A 70 -15.19 -2.96 0.28
C THR A 70 -16.00 -1.91 1.04
N ASN A 71 -15.57 -0.65 1.02
CA ASN A 71 -16.18 0.41 1.86
C ASN A 71 -17.23 1.23 1.11
N PHE A 72 -17.19 1.22 -0.23
CA PHE A 72 -18.11 2.00 -1.08
C PHE A 72 -18.84 1.12 -2.11
N ASN A 73 -18.85 -0.21 -1.90
CA ASN A 73 -19.53 -1.19 -2.75
C ASN A 73 -19.16 -1.06 -4.24
N GLY A 74 -17.89 -0.72 -4.53
CA GLY A 74 -17.40 -0.53 -5.90
C GLY A 74 -17.81 0.81 -6.54
N SER A 75 -18.55 1.67 -5.84
CA SER A 75 -19.00 2.96 -6.36
C SER A 75 -17.95 4.05 -6.16
N LEU A 76 -17.18 4.31 -7.22
CA LEU A 76 -16.23 5.43 -7.29
C LEU A 76 -16.92 6.80 -7.09
N PRO A 77 -18.12 7.07 -7.64
CA PRO A 77 -18.86 8.31 -7.33
C PRO A 77 -19.23 8.46 -5.85
N SER A 78 -19.59 7.35 -5.18
CA SER A 78 -19.91 7.38 -3.74
C SER A 78 -18.66 7.67 -2.90
N PHE A 79 -17.52 7.10 -3.26
CA PHE A 79 -16.23 7.41 -2.64
C PHE A 79 -15.88 8.90 -2.79
N LEU A 80 -15.96 9.44 -4.02
CA LEU A 80 -15.65 10.85 -4.28
C LEU A 80 -16.59 11.80 -3.51
N THR A 81 -17.88 11.49 -3.48
CA THR A 81 -18.86 12.30 -2.73
C THR A 81 -18.51 12.35 -1.25
N ALA A 82 -18.22 11.19 -0.63
CA ALA A 82 -17.84 11.12 0.78
C ALA A 82 -16.48 11.78 1.07
N PHE A 83 -15.52 11.68 0.14
CA PHE A 83 -14.19 12.28 0.30
C PHE A 83 -14.21 13.81 0.18
N LEU A 84 -15.12 14.35 -0.63
CA LEU A 84 -15.24 15.78 -0.92
C LEU A 84 -16.19 16.52 0.05
N ASP A 85 -17.04 15.81 0.79
CA ASP A 85 -18.04 16.40 1.69
C ASP A 85 -17.43 17.40 2.71
N GLU A 86 -16.21 17.13 3.18
CA GLU A 86 -15.49 18.02 4.11
C GLU A 86 -14.35 18.84 3.47
N LYS A 87 -14.11 18.69 2.16
CA LYS A 87 -12.98 19.33 1.48
C LYS A 87 -13.43 20.38 0.49
N LYS A 88 -12.91 21.60 0.67
CA LYS A 88 -13.01 22.64 -0.35
C LYS A 88 -11.91 22.43 -1.37
N LEU A 89 -12.30 22.04 -2.58
CA LEU A 89 -11.40 22.02 -3.72
C LEU A 89 -11.23 23.43 -4.28
N ASP A 90 -10.01 23.76 -4.70
CA ASP A 90 -9.79 24.93 -5.52
C ASP A 90 -10.15 24.68 -6.99
N ARG A 91 -10.22 25.76 -7.78
CA ARG A 91 -10.63 25.68 -9.18
C ARG A 91 -9.69 24.83 -10.03
N LYS A 92 -8.39 24.83 -9.70
CA LYS A 92 -7.38 24.08 -10.44
C LYS A 92 -7.51 22.58 -10.15
N GLU A 93 -7.74 22.20 -8.89
CA GLU A 93 -8.00 20.82 -8.50
C GLU A 93 -9.26 20.27 -9.18
N ILE A 94 -10.32 21.08 -9.30
CA ILE A 94 -11.55 20.70 -10.02
C ILE A 94 -11.26 20.44 -11.50
N GLU A 95 -10.54 21.34 -12.16
CA GLU A 95 -10.18 21.21 -13.58
C GLU A 95 -9.32 19.96 -13.84
N GLU A 96 -8.37 19.65 -12.95
CA GLU A 96 -7.55 18.45 -13.03
C GLU A 96 -8.38 17.16 -12.87
N ILE A 97 -9.33 17.14 -11.93
CA ILE A 97 -10.21 15.97 -11.72
C ILE A 97 -11.12 15.75 -12.93
N ILE A 98 -11.74 16.80 -13.47
CA ILE A 98 -12.59 16.71 -14.68
C ILE A 98 -11.79 16.11 -15.83
N LYS A 99 -10.57 16.60 -16.05
CA LYS A 99 -9.69 16.11 -17.11
C LYS A 99 -9.38 14.61 -16.97
N ILE A 100 -9.11 14.13 -15.75
CA ILE A 100 -8.88 12.70 -15.50
C ILE A 100 -10.11 11.87 -15.86
N ILE A 101 -11.32 12.35 -15.54
CA ILE A 101 -12.58 11.66 -15.86
C ILE A 101 -12.79 11.60 -17.38
N GLU A 102 -12.57 12.71 -18.08
CA GLU A 102 -12.68 12.77 -19.55
C GLU A 102 -11.64 11.88 -20.25
N GLU A 103 -10.42 11.76 -19.69
CA GLU A 103 -9.39 10.86 -20.21
C GLU A 103 -9.74 9.37 -19.98
N ALA A 104 -10.49 9.05 -18.92
CA ALA A 104 -10.91 7.69 -18.59
C ALA A 104 -12.11 7.18 -19.42
N GLU A 105 -12.81 8.07 -20.14
CA GLU A 105 -13.91 7.71 -21.07
C GLU A 105 -13.40 7.11 -22.40
N LYS A 106 -12.08 7.17 -22.65
CA LYS A 106 -11.42 6.62 -23.85
C LYS A 106 -10.98 5.17 -23.69
#